data_AF-A0A853H138-F1
#
_entry.id   AF-A0A853H138-F1
#
_cell.length_a   1.000
_cell.length_b   1.000
_cell.length_c   1.000
_cell.angle_alpha   90.00
_cell.angle_beta   90.00
_cell.angle_gamma   90.00
#
_symmetry.space_group_name_H-M   'P 1'
#
loop_
_entity.id
_entity.type
_entity.pdbx_description
1 polymer ?
#
loop_
_entity_poly.entity_id
_entity_poly.type
_entity_poly.pdbx_seq_one_letter_code
_entity_poly.pdbx_strand_id
1 'polypeptide(L)'
;MHRLSTLTVRTKITLGFLIVAAIAAIIGSVGIWSTQQVRQMALLMYEQEVAGLRHAAQAQNNVVAAGRAIRSALLATDKGQRIGDVYFMRDFIQAASIEINKLHDLIDTDEGRATVAAATAAINAYSQVIEELAQELEQAAMEQVPSAVIARLQMEARPLGETAEMMLNSLMLEKQNTSGELAARTDSIYASTLQLMLALTLSGALIAIVLGLMLTRDLMRQIGGEPREVAHVATTISTGDLTANINTHRAHSKSISQAMSHMQASLSRWLPVKYAALRRKAPMQPKTSMHS
;
A
#
# COMPACT_ATOMS: atom_id res chain seq x y z
N MET A 1 -34.27 -16.76 -2.60
CA MET A 1 -33.41 -17.86 -2.08
C MET A 1 -33.66 -19.25 -2.71
N HIS A 2 -34.63 -19.44 -3.62
CA HIS A 2 -34.97 -20.78 -4.17
C HIS A 2 -34.06 -21.31 -5.31
N ARG A 3 -33.19 -20.48 -5.92
CA ARG A 3 -32.35 -20.89 -7.07
C ARG A 3 -31.03 -21.59 -6.68
N LEU A 4 -30.60 -21.52 -5.42
CA LEU A 4 -29.34 -22.14 -4.94
C LEU A 4 -29.51 -23.62 -4.57
N SER A 5 -30.75 -24.10 -4.38
CA SER A 5 -31.02 -25.47 -3.93
C SER A 5 -30.93 -26.51 -5.04
N THR A 6 -30.96 -26.10 -6.32
CA THR A 6 -30.91 -27.00 -7.49
C THR A 6 -29.50 -27.19 -8.06
N LEU A 7 -28.50 -26.48 -7.54
CA LEU A 7 -27.11 -26.61 -7.99
C LEU A 7 -26.46 -27.88 -7.44
N THR A 8 -25.59 -28.50 -8.25
CA THR A 8 -24.78 -29.65 -7.78
C THR A 8 -23.87 -29.23 -6.64
N VAL A 9 -23.56 -30.18 -5.74
CA VAL A 9 -22.65 -29.97 -4.61
C VAL A 9 -21.32 -29.37 -5.05
N ARG A 10 -20.75 -29.90 -6.15
CA ARG A 10 -19.49 -29.40 -6.73
C ARG A 10 -19.56 -27.91 -7.05
N THR A 11 -20.62 -27.47 -7.73
CA THR A 11 -20.81 -26.05 -8.08
C THR A 11 -20.91 -25.16 -6.84
N LYS A 12 -21.59 -25.61 -5.77
CA LYS A 12 -21.71 -24.84 -4.52
C LYS A 12 -20.34 -24.64 -3.84
N ILE A 13 -19.52 -25.70 -3.78
CA ILE A 13 -18.18 -25.65 -3.19
C ILE A 13 -17.28 -24.72 -4.00
N THR A 14 -17.23 -24.90 -5.32
CA THR A 14 -16.39 -24.09 -6.21
C THR A 14 -16.80 -22.61 -6.16
N LEU A 15 -18.11 -22.31 -6.18
CA LEU A 15 -18.58 -20.93 -6.09
C LEU A 15 -18.22 -20.28 -4.75
N GLY A 16 -18.40 -21.00 -3.62
CA GLY A 16 -18.01 -20.49 -2.30
C GLY A 16 -16.52 -20.17 -2.22
N PHE A 17 -15.67 -21.06 -2.74
CA PHE A 17 -14.23 -20.84 -2.77
C PHE A 17 -13.84 -19.68 -3.70
N LEU A 18 -14.46 -19.58 -4.88
CA LEU A 18 -14.22 -18.47 -5.81
C LEU A 18 -14.61 -17.12 -5.22
N ILE A 19 -15.69 -17.04 -4.45
CA ILE A 19 -16.09 -15.80 -3.76
C ILE A 19 -15.01 -15.38 -2.77
N VAL A 20 -14.54 -16.30 -1.92
CA VAL A 20 -13.48 -15.99 -0.93
C VAL A 20 -12.17 -15.60 -1.63
N ALA A 21 -11.79 -16.32 -2.67
CA ALA A 21 -10.60 -16.01 -3.47
C ALA A 21 -10.70 -14.64 -4.16
N ALA A 22 -11.88 -14.29 -4.71
CA ALA A 22 -12.11 -12.98 -5.31
C ALA A 22 -12.01 -11.85 -4.29
N ILE A 23 -12.58 -12.03 -3.08
CA ILE A 23 -12.46 -11.04 -1.99
C ILE A 23 -10.98 -10.85 -1.61
N ALA A 24 -10.23 -11.94 -1.43
CA ALA A 24 -8.81 -11.87 -1.12
C ALA A 24 -8.00 -11.17 -2.22
N ALA A 25 -8.30 -11.44 -3.50
CA ALA A 25 -7.66 -10.78 -4.63
C ALA A 25 -7.97 -9.28 -4.68
N ILE A 26 -9.20 -8.85 -4.37
CA ILE A 26 -9.59 -7.44 -4.28
C ILE A 26 -8.82 -6.76 -3.15
N ILE A 27 -8.77 -7.36 -1.95
CA ILE A 27 -8.03 -6.80 -0.80
C ILE A 27 -6.55 -6.63 -1.15
N GLY A 28 -5.93 -7.66 -1.74
CA GLY A 28 -4.53 -7.59 -2.18
C GLY A 28 -4.31 -6.49 -3.22
N SER A 29 -5.20 -6.37 -4.20
CA SER A 29 -5.10 -5.36 -5.27
C SER A 29 -5.21 -3.94 -4.71
N VAL A 30 -6.16 -3.69 -3.81
CA VAL A 30 -6.33 -2.38 -3.16
C VAL A 30 -5.12 -2.06 -2.27
N GLY A 31 -4.61 -3.04 -1.52
CA GLY A 31 -3.41 -2.85 -0.70
C GLY A 31 -2.19 -2.48 -1.53
N ILE A 32 -1.97 -3.16 -2.67
CA ILE A 32 -0.88 -2.83 -3.60
C ILE A 32 -1.06 -1.42 -4.18
N TRP A 33 -2.27 -1.07 -4.64
CA TRP A 33 -2.53 0.25 -5.22
C TRP A 33 -2.32 1.38 -4.21
N SER A 34 -2.82 1.22 -2.98
CA SER A 34 -2.59 2.21 -1.91
C SER A 34 -1.10 2.33 -1.55
N THR A 35 -0.36 1.22 -1.52
CA THR A 35 1.08 1.24 -1.23
C THR A 35 1.84 1.98 -2.34
N GLN A 36 1.44 1.79 -3.60
CA GLN A 36 2.02 2.53 -4.72
C GLN A 36 1.74 4.04 -4.62
N GLN A 37 0.53 4.43 -4.22
CA GLN A 37 0.18 5.83 -4.03
C GLN A 37 1.00 6.49 -2.91
N VAL A 38 1.11 5.82 -1.75
CA VAL A 38 1.97 6.28 -0.64
C VAL A 38 3.43 6.40 -1.08
N ARG A 39 3.95 5.43 -1.87
CA ARG A 39 5.31 5.49 -2.40
C ARG A 39 5.52 6.71 -3.31
N GLN A 40 4.58 7.01 -4.20
CA GLN A 40 4.69 8.17 -5.09
C GLN A 40 4.69 9.49 -4.30
N MET A 41 3.82 9.62 -3.30
CA MET A 41 3.79 10.80 -2.42
C MET A 41 5.09 10.94 -1.61
N ALA A 42 5.65 9.84 -1.12
CA ALA A 42 6.92 9.84 -0.42
C ALA A 42 8.10 10.24 -1.33
N LEU A 43 8.10 9.80 -2.60
CA LEU A 43 9.10 10.22 -3.58
C LEU A 43 8.99 11.71 -3.90
N LEU A 44 7.79 12.23 -4.17
CA LEU A 44 7.58 13.66 -4.38
C LEU A 44 8.05 14.49 -3.18
N MET A 45 7.68 14.07 -1.96
CA MET A 45 8.10 14.73 -0.73
C MET A 45 9.63 14.73 -0.56
N TYR A 46 10.33 13.65 -0.91
CA TYR A 46 11.78 13.58 -0.78
C TYR A 46 12.52 14.31 -1.91
N GLU A 47 12.22 13.96 -3.16
CA GLU A 47 12.96 14.40 -4.34
C GLU A 47 12.68 15.86 -4.72
N GLN A 48 11.46 16.36 -4.47
CA GLN A 48 11.09 17.72 -4.85
C GLN A 48 11.04 18.66 -3.65
N GLU A 49 10.41 18.23 -2.56
CA GLU A 49 10.12 19.14 -1.45
C GLU A 49 11.28 19.25 -0.45
N VAL A 50 11.78 18.13 0.09
CA VAL A 50 12.91 18.14 1.03
C VAL A 50 14.22 18.53 0.32
N ALA A 51 14.48 17.98 -0.87
CA ALA A 51 15.65 18.37 -1.64
C ALA A 51 15.60 19.87 -2.02
N GLY A 52 14.44 20.35 -2.49
CA GLY A 52 14.24 21.77 -2.78
C GLY A 52 14.43 22.67 -1.55
N LEU A 53 13.85 22.30 -0.41
CA LEU A 53 14.03 23.01 0.85
C LEU A 53 15.51 23.10 1.25
N ARG A 54 16.27 22.01 1.09
CA ARG A 54 17.71 21.99 1.37
C ARG A 54 18.48 22.94 0.45
N HIS A 55 18.21 22.92 -0.85
CA HIS A 55 18.86 23.81 -1.82
C HIS A 55 18.55 25.29 -1.52
N ALA A 56 17.30 25.61 -1.21
CA ALA A 56 16.90 26.98 -0.84
C ALA A 56 17.60 27.44 0.44
N ALA A 57 17.68 26.58 1.46
CA ALA A 57 18.40 26.87 2.71
C ALA A 57 19.91 27.05 2.50
N GLN A 58 20.54 26.25 1.63
CA GLN A 58 21.95 26.40 1.30
C GLN A 58 22.22 27.70 0.52
N ALA A 59 21.36 28.05 -0.44
CA ALA A 59 21.43 29.33 -1.13
C ALA A 59 21.31 30.51 -0.15
N GLN A 60 20.35 30.44 0.79
CA GLN A 60 20.17 31.44 1.85
C GLN A 60 21.43 31.62 2.70
N ASN A 61 21.97 30.50 3.20
CA ASN A 61 23.18 30.53 4.02
C ASN A 61 24.37 31.16 3.29
N ASN A 62 24.49 30.89 1.99
CA ASN A 62 25.53 31.44 1.14
C ASN A 62 25.33 32.94 0.86
N VAL A 63 24.10 33.41 0.61
CA VAL A 63 23.80 34.85 0.49
C VAL A 63 24.19 35.60 1.76
N VAL A 64 23.81 35.07 2.92
CA VAL A 64 24.18 35.64 4.22
C VAL A 64 25.70 35.62 4.42
N ALA A 65 26.37 34.53 4.07
CA ALA A 65 27.82 34.40 4.18
C ALA A 65 28.56 35.39 3.27
N ALA A 66 28.11 35.58 2.02
CA ALA A 66 28.64 36.59 1.10
C ALA A 66 28.50 38.01 1.68
N GLY A 67 27.34 38.31 2.27
CA GLY A 67 27.11 39.59 2.96
C GLY A 67 27.99 39.79 4.19
N ARG A 68 28.33 38.75 4.93
CA ARG A 68 29.31 38.84 6.03
C ARG A 68 30.72 39.04 5.50
N ALA A 69 31.10 38.32 4.45
CA ALA A 69 32.43 38.40 3.84
C ALA A 69 32.72 39.80 3.26
N ILE A 70 31.78 40.41 2.52
CA ILE A 70 31.97 41.78 2.01
C ILE A 70 32.08 42.82 3.13
N ARG A 71 31.34 42.65 4.23
CA ARG A 71 31.47 43.50 5.43
C ARG A 71 32.80 43.28 6.14
N SER A 72 33.30 42.05 6.17
CA SER A 72 34.64 41.74 6.70
C SER A 72 35.73 42.41 5.86
N ALA A 73 35.64 42.33 4.53
CA ALA A 73 36.56 43.00 3.61
C ALA A 73 36.60 44.52 3.82
N LEU A 74 35.43 45.13 4.08
CA LEU A 74 35.32 46.55 4.41
C LEU A 74 36.07 46.93 5.69
N LEU A 75 36.07 46.03 6.69
CA LEU A 75 36.66 46.24 8.01
C LEU A 75 38.10 45.72 8.13
N ALA A 76 38.63 45.08 7.08
CA ALA A 76 39.95 44.49 7.07
C ALA A 76 41.05 45.54 7.30
N THR A 77 41.99 45.21 8.19
CA THR A 77 43.10 46.10 8.59
C THR A 77 44.35 45.95 7.72
N ASP A 78 44.42 44.91 6.90
CA ASP A 78 45.50 44.68 5.94
C ASP A 78 44.95 44.23 4.58
N LYS A 79 45.77 44.44 3.53
CA LYS A 79 45.36 44.19 2.13
C LYS A 79 45.18 42.70 1.82
N GLY A 80 45.94 41.82 2.47
CA GLY A 80 45.84 40.38 2.27
C GLY A 80 44.49 39.86 2.78
N GLN A 81 44.11 40.25 4.00
CA GLN A 81 42.81 39.91 4.58
C GLN A 81 41.65 40.46 3.73
N ARG A 82 41.74 41.71 3.25
CA ARG A 82 40.72 42.30 2.38
C ARG A 82 40.49 41.47 1.11
N ILE A 83 41.58 41.11 0.42
CA ILE A 83 41.51 40.31 -0.81
C ILE A 83 40.96 38.92 -0.51
N GLY A 84 41.36 38.30 0.61
CA GLY A 84 40.83 37.01 1.05
C GLY A 84 39.31 37.05 1.31
N ASP A 85 38.83 38.07 2.00
CA ASP A 85 37.40 38.24 2.28
C ASP A 85 36.58 38.53 1.01
N VAL A 86 37.12 39.29 0.06
CA VAL A 86 36.51 39.47 -1.27
C VAL A 86 36.44 38.14 -2.04
N TYR A 87 37.50 37.33 -1.98
CA TYR A 87 37.49 36.00 -2.59
C TYR A 87 36.41 35.10 -1.97
N PHE A 88 36.29 35.06 -0.63
CA PHE A 88 35.23 34.30 0.04
C PHE A 88 33.83 34.81 -0.32
N MET A 89 33.64 36.13 -0.45
CA MET A 89 32.37 36.69 -0.91
C MET A 89 31.99 36.12 -2.29
N ARG A 90 32.92 36.13 -3.24
CA ARG A 90 32.70 35.62 -4.61
C ARG A 90 32.38 34.12 -4.60
N ASP A 91 33.09 33.34 -3.79
CA ASP A 91 32.83 31.90 -3.64
C ASP A 91 31.44 31.63 -3.08
N PHE A 92 31.03 32.35 -2.03
CA PHE A 92 29.69 32.21 -1.45
C PHE A 92 28.58 32.62 -2.42
N ILE A 93 28.71 33.74 -3.14
CA ILE A 93 27.65 34.16 -4.07
C ILE A 93 27.55 33.23 -5.29
N GLN A 94 28.68 32.68 -5.74
CA GLN A 94 28.70 31.63 -6.76
C GLN A 94 28.03 30.35 -6.24
N ALA A 95 28.31 29.94 -5.00
CA ALA A 95 27.67 28.78 -4.38
C ALA A 95 26.15 29.00 -4.21
N ALA A 96 25.70 30.20 -3.85
CA ALA A 96 24.27 30.53 -3.82
C ALA A 96 23.62 30.38 -5.20
N SER A 97 24.29 30.85 -6.26
CA SER A 97 23.84 30.74 -7.65
C SER A 97 23.75 29.28 -8.11
N ILE A 98 24.70 28.44 -7.72
CA ILE A 98 24.68 27.00 -8.02
C ILE A 98 23.49 26.32 -7.33
N GLU A 99 23.22 26.64 -6.06
CA GLU A 99 22.13 26.02 -5.29
C GLU A 99 20.75 26.44 -5.81
N ILE A 100 20.55 27.72 -6.16
CA ILE A 100 19.26 28.17 -6.75
C ILE A 100 19.03 27.61 -8.16
N ASN A 101 20.08 27.35 -8.94
CA ASN A 101 19.93 26.70 -10.24
C ASN A 101 19.47 25.25 -10.12
N LYS A 102 19.92 24.50 -9.10
CA LYS A 102 19.42 23.14 -8.83
C LYS A 102 17.92 23.11 -8.52
N LEU A 103 17.39 24.19 -7.95
CA LEU A 103 15.95 24.32 -7.72
C LEU A 103 15.15 24.47 -9.02
N HIS A 104 15.73 25.08 -10.05
CA HIS A 104 15.08 25.20 -11.36
C HIS A 104 14.82 23.81 -11.99
N ASP A 105 15.69 22.84 -11.74
CA ASP A 105 15.57 21.47 -12.26
C ASP A 105 14.56 20.60 -11.47
N LEU A 106 14.16 21.03 -10.27
CA LEU A 106 13.29 20.26 -9.37
C LEU A 106 11.83 20.74 -9.36
N ILE A 107 11.49 21.80 -10.11
CA ILE A 107 10.16 22.41 -10.08
C ILE A 107 9.36 22.17 -11.35
N ASP A 108 8.22 21.53 -11.18
CA ASP A 108 7.30 21.20 -12.25
C ASP A 108 6.11 22.17 -12.38
N THR A 109 5.84 23.01 -11.38
CA THR A 109 4.69 23.94 -11.36
C THR A 109 5.03 25.33 -11.92
N ASP A 110 4.04 25.99 -12.53
CA ASP A 110 4.21 27.38 -13.03
C ASP A 110 4.48 28.37 -11.90
N GLU A 111 3.77 28.21 -10.77
CA GLU A 111 3.94 29.04 -9.57
C GLU A 111 5.35 28.88 -8.98
N GLY A 112 5.81 27.64 -8.79
CA GLY A 112 7.16 27.39 -8.26
C GLY A 112 8.26 27.94 -9.19
N ARG A 113 8.06 27.85 -10.53
CA ARG A 113 9.00 28.43 -11.50
C ARG A 113 9.08 29.94 -11.34
N ALA A 114 7.94 30.61 -11.12
CA ALA A 114 7.90 32.05 -10.86
C ALA A 114 8.62 32.40 -9.54
N THR A 115 8.39 31.64 -8.45
CA THR A 115 9.05 31.88 -7.16
C THR A 115 10.57 31.71 -7.27
N VAL A 116 11.05 30.65 -7.94
CA VAL A 116 12.50 30.46 -8.17
C VAL A 116 13.08 31.55 -9.06
N ALA A 117 12.39 31.94 -10.13
CA ALA A 117 12.84 33.03 -10.99
C ALA A 117 12.98 34.35 -10.22
N ALA A 118 12.04 34.66 -9.32
CA ALA A 118 12.10 35.84 -8.45
C ALA A 118 13.29 35.77 -7.48
N ALA A 119 13.52 34.62 -6.84
CA ALA A 119 14.68 34.42 -5.96
C ALA A 119 16.00 34.53 -6.72
N THR A 120 16.11 33.93 -7.91
CA THR A 120 17.28 34.05 -8.80
C THR A 120 17.54 35.50 -9.20
N ALA A 121 16.51 36.25 -9.57
CA ALA A 121 16.65 37.66 -9.92
C ALA A 121 17.15 38.50 -8.73
N ALA A 122 16.65 38.22 -7.52
CA ALA A 122 17.08 38.91 -6.30
C ALA A 122 18.56 38.59 -5.95
N ILE A 123 18.97 37.31 -6.06
CA ILE A 123 20.37 36.90 -5.86
C ILE A 123 21.28 37.59 -6.88
N ASN A 124 20.88 37.64 -8.16
CA ASN A 124 21.67 38.28 -9.21
C ASN A 124 21.81 39.79 -8.99
N ALA A 125 20.74 40.48 -8.60
CA ALA A 125 20.77 41.90 -8.29
C ALA A 125 21.72 42.19 -7.11
N TYR A 126 21.66 41.37 -6.06
CA TYR A 126 22.58 41.46 -4.93
C TYR A 126 24.03 41.17 -5.34
N SER A 127 24.25 40.10 -6.12
CA SER A 127 25.55 39.69 -6.64
C SER A 127 26.23 40.79 -7.46
N GLN A 128 25.48 41.51 -8.29
CA GLN A 128 26.01 42.58 -9.10
C GLN A 128 26.56 43.71 -8.23
N VAL A 129 25.77 44.18 -7.26
CA VAL A 129 26.17 45.31 -6.41
C VAL A 129 27.36 44.95 -5.51
N ILE A 130 27.41 43.73 -4.95
CA ILE A 130 28.55 43.33 -4.10
C ILE A 130 29.83 43.08 -4.90
N GLU A 131 29.73 42.70 -6.18
CA GLU A 131 30.90 42.58 -7.06
C GLU A 131 31.47 43.96 -7.42
N GLU A 132 30.62 44.95 -7.71
CA GLU A 132 31.06 46.34 -7.91
C GLU A 132 31.79 46.87 -6.66
N LEU A 133 31.23 46.63 -5.47
CA LEU A 133 31.86 47.01 -4.20
C LEU A 133 33.18 46.26 -3.96
N ALA A 134 33.27 44.99 -4.32
CA ALA A 134 34.50 44.21 -4.20
C ALA A 134 35.63 44.80 -5.06
N GLN A 135 35.33 45.17 -6.31
CA GLN A 135 36.32 45.79 -7.20
C GLN A 135 36.82 47.12 -6.65
N GLU A 136 35.92 47.95 -6.10
CA GLU A 136 36.29 49.20 -5.43
C GLU A 136 37.17 48.95 -4.19
N LEU A 137 36.84 47.93 -3.38
CA LEU A 137 37.60 47.57 -2.18
C LEU A 137 39.01 47.04 -2.50
N GLU A 138 39.15 46.23 -3.55
CA GLU A 138 40.43 45.69 -4.02
C GLU A 138 41.39 46.80 -4.49
N GLN A 139 40.84 47.88 -5.04
CA GLN A 139 41.60 49.03 -5.54
C GLN A 139 41.82 50.12 -4.48
N ALA A 140 40.97 50.18 -3.45
CA ALA A 140 41.05 51.20 -2.41
C ALA A 140 42.33 51.10 -1.57
N ALA A 141 42.84 52.27 -1.16
CA ALA A 141 43.93 52.36 -0.18
C ALA A 141 43.52 51.71 1.16
N MET A 142 44.51 51.27 1.94
CA MET A 142 44.25 50.66 3.24
C MET A 142 43.95 51.70 4.32
N GLU A 143 44.50 52.91 4.22
CA GLU A 143 44.31 53.96 5.24
C GLU A 143 42.87 54.46 5.33
N GLN A 144 42.09 54.40 4.23
CA GLN A 144 40.70 54.85 4.25
C GLN A 144 39.86 54.22 3.14
N VAL A 145 38.80 53.50 3.52
CA VAL A 145 37.75 53.12 2.57
C VAL A 145 36.88 54.36 2.30
N PRO A 146 36.60 54.71 1.03
CA PRO A 146 35.76 55.87 0.72
C PRO A 146 34.37 55.76 1.37
N SER A 147 33.90 56.86 1.96
CA SER A 147 32.56 56.92 2.57
C SER A 147 31.44 56.57 1.59
N ALA A 148 31.65 56.81 0.29
CA ALA A 148 30.76 56.40 -0.79
C ALA A 148 30.57 54.87 -0.84
N VAL A 149 31.63 54.06 -0.68
CA VAL A 149 31.56 52.59 -0.66
C VAL A 149 30.69 52.13 0.51
N ILE A 150 30.89 52.73 1.69
CA ILE A 150 30.13 52.44 2.90
C ILE A 150 28.64 52.79 2.69
N ALA A 151 28.37 53.96 2.10
CA ALA A 151 27.02 54.42 1.80
C ALA A 151 26.31 53.48 0.81
N ARG A 152 26.97 53.06 -0.27
CA ARG A 152 26.44 52.09 -1.24
C ARG A 152 26.18 50.73 -0.61
N LEU A 153 27.08 50.23 0.24
CA LEU A 153 26.87 48.98 0.98
C LEU A 153 25.58 49.05 1.85
N GLN A 154 25.33 50.19 2.49
CA GLN A 154 24.17 50.37 3.37
C GLN A 154 22.86 50.65 2.63
N MET A 155 22.89 51.49 1.59
CA MET A 155 21.69 51.96 0.89
C MET A 155 21.32 51.12 -0.33
N GLU A 156 22.27 50.44 -0.96
CA GLU A 156 22.04 49.63 -2.16
C GLU A 156 22.19 48.14 -1.85
N ALA A 157 23.38 47.70 -1.40
CA ALA A 157 23.68 46.28 -1.27
C ALA A 157 22.85 45.60 -0.17
N ARG A 158 22.70 46.24 0.99
CA ARG A 158 21.97 45.67 2.13
C ARG A 158 20.49 45.41 1.80
N PRO A 159 19.70 46.35 1.27
CA PRO A 159 18.30 46.07 0.89
C PRO A 159 18.16 44.97 -0.17
N LEU A 160 19.09 44.89 -1.14
CA LEU A 160 19.10 43.82 -2.13
C LEU A 160 19.39 42.45 -1.49
N GLY A 161 20.34 42.40 -0.55
CA GLY A 161 20.59 41.21 0.27
C GLY A 161 19.34 40.79 1.05
N GLU A 162 18.72 41.70 1.80
CA GLU A 162 17.48 41.44 2.54
C GLU A 162 16.34 40.97 1.63
N THR A 163 16.26 41.49 0.40
CA THR A 163 15.29 41.03 -0.61
C THR A 163 15.59 39.60 -1.08
N ALA A 164 16.84 39.29 -1.39
CA ALA A 164 17.25 37.93 -1.76
C ALA A 164 16.95 36.94 -0.62
N GLU A 165 17.23 37.34 0.61
CA GLU A 165 16.94 36.54 1.80
C GLU A 165 15.44 36.29 1.99
N MET A 166 14.61 37.32 1.79
CA MET A 166 13.17 37.22 1.88
C MET A 166 12.57 36.28 0.81
N MET A 167 13.05 36.36 -0.43
CA MET A 167 12.60 35.51 -1.53
C MET A 167 12.95 34.03 -1.29
N LEU A 168 14.17 33.77 -0.84
CA LEU A 168 14.59 32.41 -0.47
C LEU A 168 13.80 31.87 0.72
N ASN A 169 13.51 32.71 1.73
CA ASN A 169 12.67 32.31 2.85
C ASN A 169 11.21 32.01 2.43
N SER A 170 10.66 32.81 1.51
CA SER A 170 9.32 32.55 0.95
C SER A 170 9.29 31.20 0.23
N LEU A 171 10.31 30.89 -0.57
CA LEU A 171 10.45 29.61 -1.25
C LEU A 171 10.56 28.43 -0.27
N MET A 172 11.33 28.59 0.81
CA MET A 172 11.42 27.58 1.88
C MET A 172 10.06 27.35 2.56
N LEU A 173 9.31 28.42 2.83
CA LEU A 173 7.98 28.32 3.46
C LEU A 173 6.97 27.62 2.53
N GLU A 174 6.99 27.92 1.23
CA GLU A 174 6.16 27.26 0.22
C GLU A 174 6.42 25.76 0.18
N LYS A 175 7.71 25.36 0.14
CA LYS A 175 8.15 23.95 0.19
C LYS A 175 7.74 23.24 1.49
N GLN A 176 7.82 23.93 2.63
CA GLN A 176 7.39 23.39 3.93
C GLN A 176 5.87 23.20 3.99
N ASN A 177 5.10 24.17 3.51
CA ASN A 177 3.64 24.07 3.48
C ASN A 177 3.18 22.94 2.57
N THR A 178 3.75 22.85 1.36
CA THR A 178 3.47 21.79 0.41
C THR A 178 3.82 20.41 0.98
N SER A 179 4.97 20.27 1.65
CA SER A 179 5.34 19.05 2.38
C SER A 179 4.30 18.67 3.45
N GLY A 180 3.84 19.65 4.23
CA GLY A 180 2.81 19.45 5.27
C GLY A 180 1.48 18.98 4.69
N GLU A 181 1.05 19.55 3.56
CA GLU A 181 -0.14 19.12 2.85
C GLU A 181 -0.02 17.71 2.28
N LEU A 182 1.15 17.36 1.71
CA LEU A 182 1.42 16.00 1.22
C LEU A 182 1.37 14.99 2.37
N ALA A 183 1.93 15.32 3.53
CA ALA A 183 1.88 14.46 4.72
C ALA A 183 0.44 14.25 5.18
N ALA A 184 -0.35 15.32 5.33
CA ALA A 184 -1.76 15.23 5.74
C ALA A 184 -2.61 14.41 4.74
N ARG A 185 -2.38 14.59 3.44
CA ARG A 185 -3.02 13.76 2.40
C ARG A 185 -2.62 12.30 2.51
N THR A 186 -1.35 12.01 2.77
CA THR A 186 -0.84 10.63 2.93
C THR A 186 -1.53 9.94 4.09
N ASP A 187 -1.65 10.61 5.23
CA ASP A 187 -2.34 10.08 6.41
C ASP A 187 -3.83 9.81 6.12
N SER A 188 -4.50 10.71 5.40
CA SER A 188 -5.92 10.53 5.04
C SER A 188 -6.14 9.33 4.10
N ILE A 189 -5.27 9.16 3.10
CA ILE A 189 -5.30 8.03 2.16
C ILE A 189 -5.04 6.73 2.92
N TYR A 190 -4.02 6.71 3.77
CA TYR A 190 -3.71 5.55 4.59
C TYR A 190 -4.87 5.14 5.50
N ALA A 191 -5.46 6.09 6.23
CA ALA A 191 -6.57 5.83 7.14
C ALA A 191 -7.81 5.29 6.39
N SER A 192 -8.18 5.90 5.25
CA SER A 192 -9.32 5.45 4.45
C SER A 192 -9.10 4.06 3.83
N THR A 193 -7.89 3.77 3.31
CA THR A 193 -7.51 2.44 2.82
C THR A 193 -7.59 1.41 3.94
N LEU A 194 -7.06 1.72 5.13
CA LEU A 194 -7.06 0.80 6.25
C LEU A 194 -8.48 0.46 6.69
N GLN A 195 -9.37 1.45 6.79
CA GLN A 195 -10.78 1.23 7.10
C GLN A 195 -11.47 0.33 6.06
N LEU A 196 -11.22 0.57 4.77
CA LEU A 196 -11.77 -0.26 3.69
C LEU A 196 -11.22 -1.69 3.73
N MET A 197 -9.92 -1.87 3.94
CA MET A 197 -9.31 -3.20 4.06
C MET A 197 -9.83 -3.96 5.27
N LEU A 198 -9.99 -3.31 6.42
CA LEU A 198 -10.62 -3.90 7.61
C LEU A 198 -12.05 -4.32 7.33
N ALA A 199 -12.85 -3.44 6.72
CA ALA A 199 -14.24 -3.73 6.38
C ALA A 199 -14.36 -4.93 5.41
N LEU A 200 -13.53 -4.98 4.37
CA LEU A 200 -13.48 -6.12 3.43
C LEU A 200 -13.00 -7.41 4.10
N THR A 201 -12.00 -7.33 4.98
CA THR A 201 -11.45 -8.49 5.69
C THR A 201 -12.47 -9.10 6.64
N LEU A 202 -13.11 -8.26 7.47
CA LEU A 202 -14.15 -8.70 8.41
C LEU A 202 -15.37 -9.26 7.68
N SER A 203 -15.81 -8.57 6.61
CA SER A 203 -16.94 -9.03 5.79
C SER A 203 -16.62 -10.35 5.09
N GLY A 204 -15.43 -10.47 4.50
CA GLY A 204 -14.96 -11.68 3.84
C GLY A 204 -14.85 -12.87 4.80
N ALA A 205 -14.32 -12.65 6.01
CA ALA A 205 -14.25 -13.67 7.05
C ALA A 205 -15.66 -14.13 7.48
N LEU A 206 -16.59 -13.20 7.69
CA LEU A 206 -17.97 -13.52 8.06
C LEU A 206 -18.69 -14.31 6.95
N ILE A 207 -18.51 -13.91 5.69
CA ILE A 207 -19.05 -14.63 4.53
C ILE A 207 -18.46 -16.05 4.45
N ALA A 208 -17.15 -16.21 4.65
CA ALA A 208 -16.49 -17.51 4.63
C ALA A 208 -17.02 -18.44 5.73
N ILE A 209 -17.22 -17.93 6.95
CA ILE A 209 -17.80 -18.69 8.07
C ILE A 209 -19.23 -19.11 7.74
N VAL A 210 -20.08 -18.18 7.29
CA VAL A 210 -21.48 -18.48 6.96
C VAL A 210 -21.58 -19.51 5.84
N LEU A 211 -20.82 -19.34 4.75
CA LEU A 211 -20.79 -20.29 3.64
C LEU A 211 -20.27 -21.66 4.09
N GLY A 212 -19.22 -21.71 4.91
CA GLY A 212 -18.66 -22.94 5.45
C GLY A 212 -19.67 -23.72 6.30
N LEU A 213 -20.39 -23.02 7.20
CA LEU A 213 -21.44 -23.62 8.02
C LEU A 213 -22.64 -24.08 7.18
N MET A 214 -23.09 -23.26 6.22
CA MET A 214 -24.20 -23.62 5.32
C MET A 214 -23.87 -24.85 4.47
N LEU A 215 -22.67 -24.88 3.89
CA LEU A 215 -22.21 -25.99 3.04
C LEU A 215 -22.06 -27.27 3.85
N THR A 216 -21.41 -27.20 5.02
CA THR A 216 -21.27 -28.34 5.93
C THR A 216 -22.64 -28.91 6.31
N ARG A 217 -23.59 -28.05 6.63
CA ARG A 217 -24.96 -28.45 6.98
C ARG A 217 -25.72 -29.07 5.81
N ASP A 218 -25.58 -28.54 4.59
CA ASP A 218 -26.22 -29.08 3.39
C ASP A 218 -25.66 -30.47 3.03
N LEU A 219 -24.34 -30.63 3.09
CA LEU A 219 -23.64 -31.91 2.88
C LEU A 219 -24.08 -32.96 3.90
N MET A 220 -24.05 -32.61 5.19
CA MET A 220 -24.49 -33.51 6.26
C MET A 220 -25.96 -33.90 6.11
N ARG A 221 -26.82 -33.00 5.62
CA ARG A 221 -28.24 -33.32 5.37
C ARG A 221 -28.45 -34.26 4.18
N GLN A 222 -27.63 -34.14 3.13
CA GLN A 222 -27.69 -35.04 1.96
C GLN A 222 -27.12 -36.42 2.26
N ILE A 223 -26.08 -36.50 3.10
CA ILE A 223 -25.50 -37.79 3.54
C ILE A 223 -26.41 -38.44 4.58
N GLY A 224 -26.93 -37.65 5.52
CA GLY A 224 -27.86 -38.10 6.57
C GLY A 224 -27.17 -38.85 7.71
N GLY A 225 -25.91 -38.52 7.99
CA GLY A 225 -25.06 -39.15 9.00
C GLY A 225 -23.61 -38.70 8.81
N GLU A 226 -22.69 -39.18 9.64
CA GLU A 226 -21.27 -38.94 9.39
C GLU A 226 -20.82 -39.70 8.13
N PRO A 227 -20.03 -39.08 7.23
CA PRO A 227 -19.63 -39.71 5.97
C PRO A 227 -18.94 -41.07 6.16
N ARG A 228 -18.13 -41.21 7.20
CA ARG A 228 -17.43 -42.46 7.54
C ARG A 228 -18.40 -43.56 7.97
N GLU A 229 -19.41 -43.22 8.76
CA GLU A 229 -20.43 -44.16 9.21
C GLU A 229 -21.27 -44.65 8.03
N VAL A 230 -21.73 -43.74 7.17
CA VAL A 230 -22.50 -44.11 5.98
C VAL A 230 -21.69 -45.00 5.02
N ALA A 231 -20.40 -44.69 4.82
CA ALA A 231 -19.50 -45.53 4.01
C ALA A 231 -19.28 -46.92 4.62
N HIS A 232 -19.14 -47.02 5.95
CA HIS A 232 -19.02 -48.30 6.64
C HIS A 232 -20.28 -49.16 6.44
N VAL A 233 -21.47 -48.60 6.69
CA VAL A 233 -22.74 -49.31 6.47
C VAL A 233 -22.88 -49.79 5.03
N ALA A 234 -22.48 -48.97 4.05
CA ALA A 234 -22.53 -49.35 2.63
C ALA A 234 -21.65 -50.56 2.35
N THR A 235 -20.47 -50.58 2.95
CA THR A 235 -19.52 -51.71 2.86
C THR A 235 -20.11 -52.97 3.50
N THR A 236 -20.68 -52.87 4.70
CA THR A 236 -21.30 -54.01 5.41
C THR A 236 -22.45 -54.64 4.61
N ILE A 237 -23.32 -53.80 4.02
CA ILE A 237 -24.40 -54.29 3.15
C ILE A 237 -23.82 -54.96 1.90
N SER A 238 -22.77 -54.39 1.30
CA SER A 238 -22.13 -54.96 0.09
C SER A 238 -21.49 -56.33 0.34
N THR A 239 -21.02 -56.58 1.58
CA THR A 239 -20.49 -57.89 2.01
C THR A 239 -21.59 -58.90 2.37
N GLY A 240 -22.87 -58.52 2.26
CA GLY A 240 -24.02 -59.40 2.48
C GLY A 240 -24.58 -59.40 3.90
N ASP A 241 -24.03 -58.59 4.81
CA ASP A 241 -24.57 -58.42 6.16
C ASP A 241 -25.69 -57.37 6.16
N LEU A 242 -26.93 -57.86 6.16
CA LEU A 242 -28.15 -57.05 6.20
C LEU A 242 -28.67 -56.85 7.63
N THR A 243 -27.90 -57.19 8.67
CA THR A 243 -28.30 -57.02 10.07
C THR A 243 -27.75 -55.74 10.71
N ALA A 244 -26.85 -55.03 10.01
CA ALA A 244 -26.28 -53.78 10.47
C ALA A 244 -27.35 -52.73 10.79
N ASN A 245 -27.27 -52.11 11.97
CA ASN A 245 -28.19 -51.07 12.38
C ASN A 245 -27.84 -49.74 11.71
N ILE A 246 -28.72 -49.22 10.86
CA ILE A 246 -28.56 -47.91 10.23
C ILE A 246 -29.33 -46.90 11.08
N ASN A 247 -28.61 -46.05 11.81
CA ASN A 247 -29.24 -45.00 12.60
C ASN A 247 -29.75 -43.87 11.69
N THR A 248 -30.98 -44.02 11.19
CA THR A 248 -31.66 -43.02 10.34
C THR A 248 -32.48 -42.01 11.13
N HIS A 249 -32.47 -42.05 12.47
CA HIS A 249 -33.35 -41.21 13.29
C HIS A 249 -33.14 -39.70 13.08
N ARG A 250 -31.94 -39.28 12.68
CA ARG A 250 -31.62 -37.88 12.35
C ARG A 250 -31.41 -37.66 10.84
N ALA A 251 -31.59 -38.70 10.03
CA ALA A 251 -31.39 -38.65 8.60
C ALA A 251 -32.57 -37.96 7.90
N HIS A 252 -32.29 -37.12 6.91
CA HIS A 252 -33.34 -36.53 6.09
C HIS A 252 -33.96 -37.60 5.17
N SER A 253 -35.25 -37.51 4.85
CA SER A 253 -35.98 -38.52 4.06
C SER A 253 -35.42 -38.81 2.66
N LYS A 254 -34.62 -37.87 2.13
CA LYS A 254 -33.93 -37.97 0.83
C LYS A 254 -32.40 -38.17 0.96
N SER A 255 -31.91 -38.56 2.13
CA SER A 255 -30.48 -38.77 2.35
C SER A 255 -30.01 -40.12 1.81
N ILE A 256 -28.69 -40.25 1.63
CA ILE A 256 -28.05 -41.51 1.25
C ILE A 256 -28.29 -42.57 2.33
N SER A 257 -28.15 -42.22 3.61
CA SER A 257 -28.41 -43.15 4.72
C SER A 257 -29.85 -43.69 4.73
N GLN A 258 -30.84 -42.84 4.44
CA GLN A 258 -32.24 -43.26 4.34
C GLN A 258 -32.47 -44.16 3.13
N ALA A 259 -31.91 -43.82 1.97
CA ALA A 259 -32.00 -44.66 0.78
C ALA A 259 -31.38 -46.05 1.01
N MET A 260 -30.25 -46.12 1.71
CA MET A 260 -29.60 -47.38 2.09
C MET A 260 -30.43 -48.21 3.07
N SER A 261 -31.10 -47.58 4.03
CA SER A 261 -32.05 -48.27 4.92
C SER A 261 -33.23 -48.88 4.14
N HIS A 262 -33.79 -48.15 3.17
CA HIS A 262 -34.81 -48.70 2.28
C HIS A 262 -34.28 -49.86 1.41
N MET A 263 -33.05 -49.78 0.93
CA MET A 263 -32.40 -50.85 0.17
C MET A 263 -32.20 -52.11 1.03
N GLN A 264 -31.64 -51.96 2.23
CA GLN A 264 -31.45 -53.04 3.20
C GLN A 264 -32.78 -53.74 3.52
N ALA A 265 -33.83 -52.97 3.83
CA ALA A 265 -35.16 -53.49 4.13
C ALA A 265 -35.82 -54.22 2.94
N SER A 266 -35.57 -53.74 1.72
CA SER A 266 -36.09 -54.38 0.51
C SER A 266 -35.37 -55.69 0.21
N LEU A 267 -34.05 -55.73 0.37
CA LEU A 267 -33.23 -56.94 0.19
C LEU A 267 -33.57 -57.99 1.24
N SER A 268 -33.65 -57.62 2.53
CA SER A 268 -33.99 -58.54 3.61
C SER A 268 -35.38 -59.15 3.47
N ARG A 269 -36.35 -58.40 2.90
CA ARG A 269 -37.69 -58.90 2.58
C ARG A 269 -37.69 -59.86 1.40
N TRP A 270 -36.96 -59.57 0.32
CA TRP A 270 -37.00 -60.36 -0.92
C TRP A 270 -36.17 -61.64 -0.88
N LEU A 271 -35.04 -61.65 -0.18
CA LEU A 271 -34.13 -62.80 -0.12
C LEU A 271 -34.85 -64.09 0.34
N PRO A 272 -35.57 -64.14 1.48
CA PRO A 272 -36.27 -65.35 1.93
C PRO A 272 -37.30 -65.86 0.92
N VAL A 273 -38.04 -64.96 0.26
CA VAL A 273 -39.05 -65.31 -0.76
C VAL A 273 -38.40 -65.97 -1.96
N LYS A 274 -37.28 -65.40 -2.44
CA LYS A 274 -36.56 -65.92 -3.60
C LYS A 274 -35.87 -67.26 -3.28
N TYR A 275 -35.27 -67.40 -2.09
CA TYR A 275 -34.70 -68.66 -1.63
C TYR A 275 -35.75 -69.77 -1.51
N ALA A 276 -36.95 -69.45 -0.99
CA ALA A 276 -38.05 -70.42 -0.91
C ALA A 276 -38.56 -70.85 -2.30
N ALA A 277 -38.60 -69.94 -3.28
CA ALA A 277 -38.99 -70.25 -4.66
C ALA A 277 -37.95 -71.12 -5.38
N LEU A 278 -36.65 -70.86 -5.18
CA LEU A 278 -35.56 -71.66 -5.74
C LEU A 278 -35.51 -73.06 -5.13
N ARG A 279 -35.74 -73.20 -3.81
CA ARG A 279 -35.80 -74.50 -3.13
C ARG A 279 -36.95 -75.38 -3.64
N ARG A 280 -38.09 -74.80 -4.05
CA ARG A 280 -39.20 -75.55 -4.67
C ARG A 280 -38.91 -76.05 -6.09
N LYS A 281 -37.94 -75.45 -6.80
CA LYS A 281 -37.54 -75.84 -8.15
C LYS A 281 -36.31 -76.76 -8.21
N ALA A 282 -35.63 -76.98 -7.08
CA ALA A 282 -34.52 -77.92 -7.00
C ALA A 282 -35.04 -79.37 -7.06
N PRO A 283 -34.51 -80.25 -7.92
CA PRO A 283 -34.94 -81.65 -7.98
C PRO A 283 -34.63 -82.34 -6.63
N MET A 284 -35.61 -83.03 -6.06
CA MET A 284 -35.39 -83.90 -4.90
C MET A 284 -34.35 -84.94 -5.28
N GLN A 285 -33.20 -84.95 -4.59
CA GLN A 285 -32.33 -86.12 -4.64
C GLN A 285 -33.08 -87.32 -4.05
N PRO A 286 -33.05 -88.50 -4.69
CA PRO A 286 -33.74 -89.67 -4.20
C PRO A 286 -33.14 -90.11 -2.86
N LYS A 287 -34.00 -90.31 -1.86
CA LYS A 287 -33.64 -90.99 -0.61
C LYS A 287 -33.19 -92.41 -0.96
N THR A 288 -31.90 -92.70 -0.83
CA THR A 288 -31.43 -94.09 -0.74
C THR A 288 -31.77 -94.61 0.65
N SER A 289 -32.92 -95.30 0.74
CA SER A 289 -33.29 -96.17 1.84
C SER A 289 -32.83 -97.60 1.54
N MET A 290 -31.92 -98.15 2.34
CA MET A 290 -31.68 -99.59 2.55
C MET A 290 -31.05 -99.66 3.96
N HIS A 291 -31.68 -100.19 5.03
CA HIS A 291 -31.99 -101.61 5.30
C HIS A 291 -30.91 -102.51 4.67
N SER A 292 -29.91 -103.00 5.41
CA SER A 292 -29.96 -103.73 6.67
C SER A 292 -28.59 -103.67 7.36
#